data_AF-A0AAW0C1T7-F1
#
_entry.id   AF-A0AAW0C1T7-F1
#
_cell.length_a   1.000
_cell.length_b   1.000
_cell.length_c   1.000
_cell.angle_alpha   90.00
_cell.angle_beta   90.00
_cell.angle_gamma   90.00
#
_symmetry.space_group_name_H-M   'P 1'
#
loop_
_entity.id
_entity.type
_entity.pdbx_description
1 polymer ?
#
loop_
_entity_poly.entity_id
_entity_poly.type
_entity_poly.pdbx_seq_one_letter_code
_entity_poly.pdbx_strand_id
1 'polypeptide(L)'
;MASSLDEHPRRTFKFQELETHIKVKNFLKHEHRMRPDTLQSLMLSIKHPSYGEIGYISATRVQYRSGGYGLFLETMDVDNELFAIGSALFDKYGEIRPWLVDNEYHKGSGLWGRELNEGKLIIIRCVSVDPAYRKQGLGSWALQRLYSSEYVDKDDKILCWPSPIPRPPSEQWIPVFDGIVEFFRKAGYRRVGRTSFFAYSLDPEHPSRKLAYSDDLDPEDNFNAKGPQPRLALQDAIFEDKSEKVAEVIKDAYTRDPSSIALPDVHGFRPIFVAVKSNNLHAVRTLISLGLSDQDFDSRENGNHMTPLEACSADMCFNREFEEILVHQGWKGYSETSLLIKAALKRAMKHPMPQTDTEYVASNKWGCSCGKCYDGWLSGRTLIRLQAEADMAYDQLQMSLDFGDISPVPHQPLDPKFICLELSLGYIPKHLWPQLFKTFIVGYAHVIKAVAQLLSRPVLPTQTSVLEALQDGIADFFDVQAAKFFFNKGGRVEYAIAAIIHAAEASFIDLSGTDLDIHKDDPNYQETPTCANDREFALVRNNFGLDPTQSWGPYDSLAVATRVAFDSDSSEEHDEMDEEEEEDEDEMALDEEEEDEMELDEEEEEAGV
;
A
#
# COMPACT_ATOMS: atom_id res chain seq x y z
N MET A 1 -48.46 -5.09 -13.92
CA MET A 1 -48.82 -6.26 -13.08
C MET A 1 -47.76 -6.37 -12.02
N ALA A 2 -48.12 -6.09 -10.77
CA ALA A 2 -47.22 -6.16 -9.63
C ALA A 2 -46.70 -7.60 -9.49
N SER A 3 -45.39 -7.78 -9.68
CA SER A 3 -44.72 -9.03 -9.36
C SER A 3 -44.87 -9.27 -7.86
N SER A 4 -45.62 -10.31 -7.50
CA SER A 4 -45.67 -10.83 -6.14
C SER A 4 -44.24 -11.17 -5.73
N LEU A 5 -43.71 -10.46 -4.74
CA LEU A 5 -42.62 -10.98 -3.93
C LEU A 5 -43.05 -12.36 -3.45
N ASP A 6 -42.39 -13.40 -3.95
CA ASP A 6 -42.62 -14.81 -3.61
C ASP A 6 -42.73 -14.96 -2.09
N GLU A 7 -43.96 -15.08 -1.58
CA GLU A 7 -44.21 -15.50 -0.21
C GLU A 7 -44.01 -17.01 -0.16
N HIS A 8 -42.76 -17.47 -0.27
CA HIS A 8 -42.42 -18.83 0.11
C HIS A 8 -42.86 -19.06 1.57
N PRO A 9 -43.51 -20.20 1.87
CA PRO A 9 -43.94 -20.50 3.23
C PRO A 9 -42.72 -20.46 4.15
N ARG A 10 -42.73 -19.53 5.10
CA ARG A 10 -41.61 -19.35 6.03
C ARG A 10 -41.45 -20.60 6.88
N ARG A 11 -40.23 -21.12 6.92
CA ARG A 11 -39.86 -22.26 7.76
C ARG A 11 -39.18 -21.74 9.02
N THR A 12 -39.54 -22.31 10.16
CA THR A 12 -38.92 -21.99 11.45
C THR A 12 -37.83 -22.98 11.79
N PHE A 13 -36.81 -22.54 12.53
CA PHE A 13 -35.70 -23.35 13.01
C PHE A 13 -35.24 -22.83 14.38
N LYS A 14 -34.44 -23.60 15.11
CA LYS A 14 -33.73 -23.11 16.29
C LYS A 14 -32.23 -23.00 16.01
N PHE A 15 -31.59 -21.95 16.50
CA PHE A 15 -30.15 -21.73 16.27
C PHE A 15 -29.26 -22.87 16.80
N GLN A 16 -29.70 -23.58 17.85
CA GLN A 16 -28.97 -24.71 18.42
C GLN A 16 -28.94 -25.94 17.49
N GLU A 17 -29.85 -26.01 16.52
CA GLU A 17 -29.96 -27.13 15.58
C GLU A 17 -29.08 -26.93 14.33
N LEU A 18 -28.50 -25.74 14.15
CA LEU A 18 -27.73 -25.40 12.96
C LEU A 18 -26.26 -25.75 13.12
N GLU A 19 -25.69 -26.33 12.06
CA GLU A 19 -24.26 -26.60 11.95
C GLU A 19 -23.61 -25.56 11.04
N THR A 20 -22.39 -25.15 11.38
CA THR A 20 -21.56 -24.26 10.57
C THR A 20 -20.24 -24.92 10.23
N HIS A 21 -19.79 -24.76 8.99
CA HIS A 21 -18.49 -25.22 8.55
C HIS A 21 -17.81 -24.12 7.74
N ILE A 22 -16.56 -23.81 8.08
CA ILE A 22 -15.76 -22.81 7.39
C ILE A 22 -14.72 -23.53 6.55
N LYS A 23 -14.66 -23.19 5.26
CA LYS A 23 -13.62 -23.64 4.34
C LYS A 23 -12.70 -22.47 4.02
N VAL A 24 -11.39 -22.71 4.11
CA VAL A 24 -10.35 -21.76 3.69
C VAL A 24 -9.74 -22.25 2.39
N LYS A 25 -9.53 -21.33 1.44
CA LYS A 25 -8.81 -21.61 0.18
C LYS A 25 -7.85 -20.47 -0.14
N ASN A 26 -6.60 -20.80 -0.42
CA ASN A 26 -5.61 -19.82 -0.88
C ASN A 26 -5.86 -19.43 -2.35
N PHE A 27 -5.70 -18.16 -2.68
CA PHE A 27 -5.75 -17.71 -4.07
C PHE A 27 -4.43 -18.02 -4.78
N LEU A 28 -4.44 -19.01 -5.67
CA LEU A 28 -3.28 -19.34 -6.52
C LEU A 28 -3.44 -18.70 -7.91
N LYS A 29 -3.23 -17.38 -8.03
CA LYS A 29 -2.93 -16.75 -9.34
C LYS A 29 -1.43 -16.89 -9.64
N HIS A 30 -1.06 -16.95 -10.92
CA HIS A 30 0.35 -17.04 -11.34
C HIS A 30 1.23 -15.91 -10.78
N GLU A 31 0.67 -14.73 -10.53
CA GLU A 31 1.36 -13.53 -10.01
C GLU A 31 1.53 -13.54 -8.47
N HIS A 32 0.67 -14.26 -7.72
CA HIS A 32 0.79 -14.38 -6.26
C HIS A 32 1.59 -15.61 -5.82
N ARG A 33 2.27 -16.31 -6.74
CA ARG A 33 3.06 -17.51 -6.45
C ARG A 33 4.15 -17.29 -5.40
N MET A 34 4.63 -16.06 -5.25
CA MET A 34 5.66 -15.71 -4.26
C MET A 34 5.09 -15.57 -2.83
N ARG A 35 3.77 -15.37 -2.66
CA ARG A 35 3.11 -15.22 -1.35
C ARG A 35 1.66 -15.74 -1.41
N PRO A 36 1.45 -17.07 -1.42
CA PRO A 36 0.12 -17.67 -1.59
C PRO A 36 -0.86 -17.36 -0.44
N ASP A 37 -0.37 -16.88 0.71
CA ASP A 37 -1.19 -16.57 1.89
C ASP A 37 -1.68 -15.12 1.94
N THR A 38 -1.27 -14.27 0.99
CA THR A 38 -1.67 -12.86 0.96
C THR A 38 -3.18 -12.67 0.85
N LEU A 39 -3.85 -13.51 0.03
CA LEU A 39 -5.29 -13.53 -0.14
C LEU A 39 -5.83 -14.94 0.09
N GLN A 40 -6.83 -15.05 0.96
CA GLN A 40 -7.51 -16.31 1.26
C GLN A 40 -9.02 -16.13 1.21
N SER A 41 -9.71 -17.08 0.57
CA SER A 41 -11.16 -17.13 0.54
C SER A 41 -11.66 -17.90 1.76
N LEU A 42 -12.55 -17.29 2.53
CA LEU A 42 -13.28 -17.91 3.62
C LEU A 42 -14.73 -18.16 3.17
N MET A 43 -15.22 -19.38 3.32
CA MET A 43 -16.61 -19.75 3.03
C MET A 43 -17.23 -20.42 4.25
N LEU A 44 -18.15 -19.73 4.93
CA LEU A 44 -18.95 -20.27 6.01
C LEU A 44 -20.29 -20.78 5.45
N SER A 45 -20.51 -22.08 5.47
CA SER A 45 -21.80 -22.70 5.10
C SER A 45 -22.64 -22.96 6.35
N ILE A 46 -23.96 -22.70 6.26
CA ILE A 46 -24.93 -22.92 7.34
C ILE A 46 -25.85 -24.06 6.93
N LYS A 47 -25.86 -25.15 7.70
CA LYS A 47 -26.64 -26.35 7.41
C LYS A 47 -27.69 -26.61 8.47
N HIS A 48 -28.90 -26.91 8.00
CA HIS A 48 -29.98 -27.46 8.79
C HIS A 48 -30.03 -28.99 8.61
N PRO A 49 -30.17 -29.78 9.69
CA PRO A 49 -30.12 -31.25 9.63
C PRO A 49 -31.10 -31.86 8.61
N SER A 50 -32.32 -31.32 8.55
CA SER A 50 -33.37 -31.82 7.65
C SER A 50 -33.40 -31.19 6.25
N TYR A 51 -32.75 -30.05 6.04
CA TYR A 51 -32.95 -29.23 4.82
C TYR A 51 -31.65 -28.94 4.06
N GLY A 52 -30.50 -29.38 4.59
CA GLY A 52 -29.21 -29.11 3.97
C GLY A 52 -28.77 -27.66 4.18
N GLU A 53 -28.09 -27.08 3.19
CA GLU A 53 -27.59 -25.71 3.27
C GLU A 53 -28.73 -24.69 3.16
N ILE A 54 -28.86 -23.82 4.16
CA ILE A 54 -29.92 -22.79 4.23
C ILE A 54 -29.37 -21.36 4.13
N GLY A 55 -28.04 -21.22 4.04
CA GLY A 55 -27.36 -19.95 3.86
C GLY A 55 -25.84 -20.10 3.90
N TYR A 56 -25.14 -19.05 3.51
CA TYR A 56 -23.68 -19.01 3.55
C TYR A 56 -23.16 -17.56 3.66
N ILE A 57 -21.91 -17.43 4.10
CA ILE A 57 -21.12 -16.20 4.01
C ILE A 57 -19.86 -16.51 3.21
N SER A 58 -19.55 -15.68 2.22
CA SER A 58 -18.23 -15.65 1.62
C SER A 58 -17.48 -14.38 2.03
N ALA A 59 -16.20 -14.53 2.35
CA ALA A 59 -15.32 -13.44 2.69
C ALA A 59 -13.93 -13.64 2.07
N THR A 60 -13.18 -12.56 1.94
CA THR A 60 -11.76 -12.57 1.55
C THR A 60 -10.94 -12.05 2.70
N ARG A 61 -9.99 -12.83 3.17
CA ARG A 61 -8.97 -12.42 4.15
C ARG A 61 -7.76 -11.88 3.40
N VAL A 62 -7.37 -10.66 3.73
CA VAL A 62 -6.17 -9.98 3.22
C VAL A 62 -5.18 -9.87 4.38
N GLN A 63 -4.11 -10.66 4.30
CA GLN A 63 -3.10 -10.73 5.36
C GLN A 63 -1.97 -9.70 5.17
N TYR A 64 -1.68 -9.36 3.92
CA TYR A 64 -0.52 -8.54 3.56
C TYR A 64 -0.90 -7.07 3.38
N ARG A 65 -0.88 -6.31 4.48
CA ARG A 65 -0.93 -4.83 4.41
C ARG A 65 0.47 -4.23 4.45
N SER A 66 1.33 -4.80 5.27
CA SER A 66 2.61 -4.19 5.60
C SER A 66 3.75 -4.68 4.72
N GLY A 67 3.55 -4.66 3.40
CA GLY A 67 4.56 -5.18 2.50
C GLY A 67 5.75 -4.27 2.26
N GLY A 68 5.63 -2.97 2.53
CA GLY A 68 6.69 -1.98 2.29
C GLY A 68 6.88 -1.66 0.80
N TYR A 69 6.65 -2.62 -0.09
CA TYR A 69 6.91 -2.52 -1.52
C TYR A 69 5.83 -1.79 -2.33
N GLY A 70 4.76 -1.29 -1.70
CA GLY A 70 3.72 -0.52 -2.39
C GLY A 70 2.85 -1.35 -3.35
N LEU A 71 2.68 -2.66 -3.10
CA LEU A 71 1.95 -3.60 -3.96
C LEU A 71 0.51 -3.90 -3.48
N PHE A 72 0.00 -3.16 -2.50
CA PHE A 72 -1.31 -3.46 -1.91
C PHE A 72 -2.44 -3.30 -2.92
N LEU A 73 -2.44 -2.24 -3.72
CA LEU A 73 -3.52 -2.01 -4.69
C LEU A 73 -3.49 -3.03 -5.84
N GLU A 74 -2.31 -3.47 -6.27
CA GLU A 74 -2.16 -4.57 -7.23
C GLU A 74 -2.72 -5.88 -6.65
N THR A 75 -2.44 -6.15 -5.38
CA THR A 75 -3.01 -7.28 -4.65
C THR A 75 -4.54 -7.21 -4.61
N MET A 76 -5.11 -6.01 -4.49
CA MET A 76 -6.56 -5.81 -4.43
C MET A 76 -7.22 -5.83 -5.82
N ASP A 77 -6.47 -5.76 -6.92
CA ASP A 77 -6.98 -5.81 -8.30
C ASP A 77 -7.28 -7.25 -8.80
N VAL A 78 -7.76 -8.10 -7.90
CA VAL A 78 -8.24 -9.45 -8.26
C VAL A 78 -9.65 -9.39 -8.84
N ASP A 79 -10.48 -8.49 -8.33
CA ASP A 79 -11.84 -8.23 -8.82
C ASP A 79 -12.32 -6.82 -8.49
N ASN A 80 -13.41 -6.41 -9.14
CA ASN A 80 -13.97 -5.06 -9.03
C ASN A 80 -14.31 -4.62 -7.60
N GLU A 81 -14.74 -5.53 -6.72
CA GLU A 81 -15.14 -5.17 -5.35
C GLU A 81 -13.92 -5.01 -4.44
N LEU A 82 -12.91 -5.89 -4.56
CA LEU A 82 -11.65 -5.69 -3.84
C LEU A 82 -10.95 -4.42 -4.31
N PHE A 83 -10.87 -4.19 -5.62
CA PHE A 83 -10.26 -2.99 -6.17
C PHE A 83 -11.00 -1.72 -5.71
N ALA A 84 -12.33 -1.73 -5.68
CA ALA A 84 -13.12 -0.59 -5.20
C ALA A 84 -12.88 -0.29 -3.71
N ILE A 85 -12.81 -1.31 -2.85
CA ILE A 85 -12.49 -1.14 -1.44
C ILE A 85 -11.05 -0.64 -1.28
N GLY A 86 -10.10 -1.31 -1.94
CA GLY A 86 -8.67 -1.01 -1.88
C GLY A 86 -8.40 0.43 -2.28
N SER A 87 -8.81 0.82 -3.50
CA SER A 87 -8.56 2.16 -4.04
C SER A 87 -9.31 3.28 -3.32
N ALA A 88 -10.47 3.02 -2.74
CA ALA A 88 -11.23 4.05 -2.03
C ALA A 88 -10.75 4.30 -0.59
N LEU A 89 -10.37 3.23 0.12
CA LEU A 89 -10.01 3.30 1.53
C LEU A 89 -8.50 3.40 1.76
N PHE A 90 -7.69 2.75 0.93
CA PHE A 90 -6.26 2.57 1.20
C PHE A 90 -5.39 3.14 0.08
N ASP A 91 -4.15 3.44 0.41
CA ASP A 91 -3.10 3.73 -0.57
C ASP A 91 -2.40 2.45 -1.05
N LYS A 92 -1.37 2.59 -1.88
CA LYS A 92 -0.57 1.48 -2.41
C LYS A 92 0.19 0.68 -1.33
N TYR A 93 0.33 1.22 -0.13
CA TYR A 93 0.95 0.56 1.02
C TYR A 93 -0.07 -0.09 1.96
N GLY A 94 -1.36 -0.07 1.62
CA GLY A 94 -2.41 -0.63 2.46
C GLY A 94 -2.74 0.24 3.68
N GLU A 95 -2.32 1.50 3.69
CA GLU A 95 -2.65 2.46 4.75
C GLU A 95 -3.92 3.23 4.41
N ILE A 96 -4.78 3.44 5.41
CA ILE A 96 -5.98 4.24 5.32
C ILE A 96 -5.64 5.63 4.80
N ARG A 97 -6.37 6.07 3.78
CA ARG A 97 -6.09 7.34 3.12
C ARG A 97 -6.22 8.49 4.11
N PRO A 98 -5.25 9.42 4.19
CA PRO A 98 -5.21 10.46 5.22
C PRO A 98 -6.49 11.31 5.30
N TRP A 99 -7.14 11.60 4.17
CA TRP A 99 -8.38 12.37 4.18
C TRP A 99 -9.59 11.65 4.80
N LEU A 100 -9.54 10.32 4.96
CA LEU A 100 -10.58 9.59 5.70
C LEU A 100 -10.37 9.67 7.22
N VAL A 101 -9.25 10.24 7.67
CA VAL A 101 -8.91 10.37 9.09
C VAL A 101 -8.79 11.84 9.48
N ASP A 102 -8.05 12.63 8.71
CA ASP A 102 -7.59 13.97 9.07
C ASP A 102 -8.51 15.09 8.54
N ASN A 103 -9.32 14.84 7.51
CA ASN A 103 -10.18 15.86 6.92
C ASN A 103 -11.53 15.92 7.65
N GLU A 104 -11.92 17.10 8.14
CA GLU A 104 -13.15 17.30 8.92
C GLU A 104 -14.43 16.84 8.22
N TYR A 105 -14.51 16.93 6.90
CA TYR A 105 -15.68 16.50 6.13
C TYR A 105 -15.61 15.01 5.78
N HIS A 106 -14.50 14.57 5.18
CA HIS A 106 -14.35 13.22 4.61
C HIS A 106 -14.20 12.12 5.67
N LYS A 107 -13.71 12.45 6.88
CA LYS A 107 -13.66 11.50 8.00
C LYS A 107 -15.04 11.08 8.51
N GLY A 108 -16.11 11.74 8.07
CA GLY A 108 -17.49 11.38 8.40
C GLY A 108 -17.72 11.40 9.91
N SER A 109 -18.08 10.25 10.47
CA SER A 109 -18.30 10.10 11.91
C SER A 109 -17.01 10.12 12.74
N GLY A 110 -15.84 9.99 12.10
CA GLY A 110 -14.53 9.92 12.77
C GLY A 110 -14.37 8.70 13.67
N LEU A 111 -15.23 7.69 13.52
CA LEU A 111 -15.18 6.46 14.32
C LEU A 111 -14.02 5.53 13.94
N TRP A 112 -13.48 5.72 12.74
CA TRP A 112 -12.40 4.92 12.18
C TRP A 112 -11.21 5.82 11.90
N GLY A 113 -10.03 5.37 12.28
CA GLY A 113 -8.75 6.05 12.12
C GLY A 113 -7.68 5.11 11.60
N ARG A 114 -6.43 5.35 12.04
CA ARG A 114 -5.25 4.60 11.60
C ARG A 114 -5.19 3.17 12.12
N GLU A 115 -6.07 2.78 13.04
CA GLU A 115 -6.25 1.38 13.45
C GLU A 115 -6.73 0.49 12.29
N LEU A 116 -7.25 1.08 11.21
CA LEU A 116 -7.48 0.39 9.94
C LEU A 116 -6.19 0.04 9.18
N ASN A 117 -5.01 0.38 9.69
CA ASN A 117 -3.73 -0.07 9.13
C ASN A 117 -3.26 -1.40 9.77
N GLU A 118 -3.86 -1.79 10.89
CA GLU A 118 -3.39 -2.88 11.76
C GLU A 118 -4.23 -4.15 11.62
N GLY A 119 -3.59 -5.30 11.81
CA GLY A 119 -4.20 -6.65 11.75
C GLY A 119 -4.41 -7.16 10.32
N LYS A 120 -5.35 -8.10 10.12
CA LYS A 120 -5.80 -8.54 8.79
C LYS A 120 -7.12 -7.86 8.40
N LEU A 121 -7.38 -7.72 7.10
CA LEU A 121 -8.70 -7.29 6.61
C LEU A 121 -9.54 -8.51 6.27
N ILE A 122 -10.75 -8.56 6.80
CA ILE A 122 -11.76 -9.58 6.43
C ILE A 122 -12.86 -8.88 5.64
N ILE A 123 -12.88 -9.06 4.32
CA ILE A 123 -13.83 -8.40 3.44
C ILE A 123 -15.01 -9.33 3.19
N ILE A 124 -16.19 -9.00 3.71
CA ILE A 124 -17.42 -9.76 3.47
C ILE A 124 -17.86 -9.52 2.02
N ARG A 125 -17.83 -10.60 1.23
CA ARG A 125 -18.15 -10.61 -0.20
C ARG A 125 -19.63 -10.89 -0.46
N CYS A 126 -20.21 -11.79 0.33
CA CYS A 126 -21.62 -12.15 0.19
C CYS A 126 -22.17 -12.69 1.51
N VAL A 127 -23.40 -12.30 1.82
CA VAL A 127 -24.21 -12.92 2.87
C VAL A 127 -25.50 -13.39 2.20
N SER A 128 -25.67 -14.71 2.10
CA SER A 128 -26.82 -15.32 1.45
C SER A 128 -27.64 -16.11 2.45
N VAL A 129 -28.95 -15.86 2.45
CA VAL A 129 -29.93 -16.59 3.25
C VAL A 129 -31.07 -17.02 2.34
N ASP A 130 -31.40 -18.31 2.38
CA ASP A 130 -32.54 -18.88 1.67
C ASP A 130 -33.82 -18.09 2.02
N PRO A 131 -34.62 -17.64 1.02
CA PRO A 131 -35.84 -16.87 1.24
C PRO A 131 -36.78 -17.44 2.31
N ALA A 132 -36.91 -18.76 2.43
CA ALA A 132 -37.79 -19.41 3.41
C ALA A 132 -37.34 -19.20 4.87
N TYR A 133 -36.08 -18.80 5.09
CA TYR A 133 -35.45 -18.64 6.40
C TYR A 133 -35.08 -17.17 6.72
N ARG A 134 -35.42 -16.22 5.83
CA ARG A 134 -35.17 -14.77 6.03
C ARG A 134 -35.98 -14.18 7.19
N LYS A 135 -35.55 -13.01 7.67
CA LYS A 135 -36.19 -12.23 8.74
C LYS A 135 -36.28 -12.94 10.10
N GLN A 136 -35.43 -13.94 10.34
CA GLN A 136 -35.34 -14.70 11.60
C GLN A 136 -33.99 -14.49 12.32
N GLY A 137 -33.19 -13.51 11.90
CA GLY A 137 -31.87 -13.23 12.50
C GLY A 137 -30.72 -14.13 12.00
N LEU A 138 -30.97 -15.02 11.02
CA LEU A 138 -29.97 -15.98 10.52
C LEU A 138 -28.68 -15.31 10.00
N GLY A 139 -28.80 -14.23 9.23
CA GLY A 139 -27.63 -13.51 8.72
C GLY A 139 -26.77 -12.90 9.82
N SER A 140 -27.39 -12.26 10.83
CA SER A 140 -26.67 -11.70 11.97
C SER A 140 -26.01 -12.78 12.81
N TRP A 141 -26.71 -13.91 13.02
CA TRP A 141 -26.15 -15.07 13.71
C TRP A 141 -24.93 -15.66 12.96
N ALA A 142 -25.02 -15.77 11.63
CA ALA A 142 -23.93 -16.28 10.81
C ALA A 142 -22.69 -15.38 10.85
N LEU A 143 -22.90 -14.06 10.82
CA LEU A 143 -21.82 -13.09 11.00
C LEU A 143 -21.12 -13.29 12.36
N GLN A 144 -21.88 -13.43 13.45
CA GLN A 144 -21.29 -13.71 14.77
C GLN A 144 -20.51 -15.03 14.79
N ARG A 145 -20.96 -16.07 14.07
CA ARG A 145 -20.22 -17.33 13.94
C ARG A 145 -18.89 -17.17 13.20
N LEU A 146 -18.84 -16.33 12.15
CA LEU A 146 -17.59 -16.01 11.47
C LEU A 146 -16.64 -15.27 12.42
N TYR A 147 -17.16 -14.31 13.19
CA TYR A 147 -16.36 -13.48 14.11
C TYR A 147 -15.76 -14.25 15.27
N SER A 148 -16.44 -15.29 15.74
CA SER A 148 -15.96 -16.16 16.82
C SER A 148 -15.16 -17.37 16.31
N SER A 149 -14.83 -17.42 15.02
CA SER A 149 -14.02 -18.49 14.46
C SER A 149 -12.52 -18.25 14.67
N GLU A 150 -11.72 -19.31 14.59
CA GLU A 150 -10.25 -19.25 14.66
C GLU A 150 -9.60 -18.46 13.51
N TYR A 151 -10.37 -18.07 12.48
CA TYR A 151 -9.86 -17.38 11.30
C TYR A 151 -9.87 -15.86 11.40
N VAL A 152 -10.45 -15.32 12.48
CA VAL A 152 -10.64 -13.89 12.72
C VAL A 152 -10.10 -13.55 14.11
N ASP A 153 -9.06 -12.73 14.14
CA ASP A 153 -8.41 -12.29 15.38
C ASP A 153 -9.03 -10.98 15.91
N LYS A 154 -8.90 -10.70 17.21
CA LYS A 154 -9.45 -9.48 17.85
C LYS A 154 -9.01 -8.17 17.17
N ASP A 155 -7.82 -8.18 16.59
CA ASP A 155 -7.19 -7.02 15.95
C ASP A 155 -7.56 -6.90 14.47
N ASP A 156 -8.23 -7.90 13.90
CA ASP A 156 -8.70 -7.88 12.52
C ASP A 156 -9.85 -6.88 12.33
N LYS A 157 -9.93 -6.31 11.13
CA LYS A 157 -10.98 -5.36 10.76
C LYS A 157 -11.84 -5.96 9.67
N ILE A 158 -13.14 -5.98 9.90
CA ILE A 158 -14.09 -6.64 9.00
C ILE A 158 -14.76 -5.57 8.16
N LEU A 159 -14.55 -5.61 6.85
CA LEU A 159 -15.06 -4.63 5.90
C LEU A 159 -16.20 -5.23 5.06
N CYS A 160 -17.10 -4.38 4.58
CA CYS A 160 -18.06 -4.78 3.56
C CYS A 160 -18.48 -3.60 2.67
N TRP A 161 -18.91 -3.94 1.46
CA TRP A 161 -19.67 -3.03 0.60
C TRP A 161 -21.14 -3.47 0.60
N PRO A 162 -22.02 -2.83 1.37
CA PRO A 162 -23.43 -3.23 1.44
C PRO A 162 -24.14 -2.93 0.13
N SER A 163 -24.12 -3.89 -0.80
CA SER A 163 -24.78 -3.82 -2.10
C SER A 163 -25.61 -5.09 -2.34
N PRO A 164 -26.79 -4.97 -2.98
CA PRO A 164 -27.61 -6.14 -3.28
C PRO A 164 -26.99 -7.01 -4.38
N ILE A 165 -26.94 -8.31 -4.11
CA ILE A 165 -26.48 -9.34 -5.04
C ILE A 165 -27.59 -10.41 -5.18
N PRO A 166 -28.15 -10.63 -6.38
CA PRO A 166 -27.91 -9.90 -7.62
C PRO A 166 -28.50 -8.47 -7.57
N ARG A 167 -28.04 -7.61 -8.48
CA ARG A 167 -28.57 -6.24 -8.65
C ARG A 167 -30.06 -6.28 -9.01
N PRO A 168 -30.95 -5.70 -8.19
CA PRO A 168 -32.37 -5.62 -8.50
C PRO A 168 -32.63 -4.63 -9.65
N PRO A 169 -33.82 -4.69 -10.27
CA PRO A 169 -34.27 -3.66 -11.20
C PRO A 169 -34.23 -2.26 -10.56
N SER A 170 -33.99 -1.22 -11.35
CA SER A 170 -33.80 0.16 -10.85
C SER A 170 -34.93 0.66 -9.94
N GLU A 171 -36.18 0.25 -10.19
CA GLU A 171 -37.35 0.62 -9.39
C GLU A 171 -37.33 0.05 -7.95
N GLN A 172 -36.64 -1.07 -7.74
CA GLN A 172 -36.53 -1.76 -6.45
C GLN A 172 -35.15 -1.56 -5.80
N TRP A 173 -34.24 -0.85 -6.46
CA TRP A 173 -32.87 -0.68 -5.99
C TRP A 173 -32.82 0.00 -4.61
N ILE A 174 -33.49 1.15 -4.45
CA ILE A 174 -33.43 1.94 -3.22
C ILE A 174 -33.97 1.14 -2.01
N PRO A 175 -35.20 0.59 -2.02
CA PRO A 175 -35.72 -0.14 -0.85
C PRO A 175 -34.90 -1.38 -0.48
N VAL A 176 -34.34 -2.09 -1.47
CA VAL A 176 -33.51 -3.27 -1.21
C VAL A 176 -32.14 -2.85 -0.65
N PHE A 177 -31.54 -1.81 -1.20
CA PHE A 177 -30.28 -1.25 -0.73
C PHE A 177 -30.40 -0.76 0.72
N ASP A 178 -31.44 0.03 1.03
CA ASP A 178 -31.71 0.54 2.38
C ASP A 178 -31.87 -0.59 3.40
N GLY A 179 -32.58 -1.67 3.02
CA GLY A 179 -32.74 -2.85 3.86
C GLY A 179 -31.42 -3.59 4.15
N ILE A 180 -30.48 -3.59 3.20
CA ILE A 180 -29.13 -4.18 3.39
C ILE A 180 -28.27 -3.29 4.27
N VAL A 181 -28.30 -1.97 4.04
CA VAL A 181 -27.61 -0.99 4.90
C VAL A 181 -28.12 -1.10 6.33
N GLU A 182 -29.44 -1.16 6.54
CA GLU A 182 -30.05 -1.34 7.85
C GLU A 182 -29.64 -2.68 8.50
N PHE A 183 -29.54 -3.76 7.73
CA PHE A 183 -29.04 -5.05 8.21
C PHE A 183 -27.61 -4.96 8.77
N PHE A 184 -26.66 -4.39 8.03
CA PHE A 184 -25.28 -4.26 8.49
C PHE A 184 -25.14 -3.29 9.67
N ARG A 185 -25.89 -2.18 9.64
CA ARG A 185 -25.99 -1.22 10.75
C ARG A 185 -26.48 -1.88 12.04
N LYS A 186 -27.55 -2.68 11.97
CA LYS A 186 -28.05 -3.48 13.11
C LYS A 186 -27.09 -4.57 13.55
N ALA A 187 -26.29 -5.11 12.62
CA ALA A 187 -25.21 -6.05 12.94
C ALA A 187 -23.99 -5.38 13.59
N GLY A 188 -23.98 -4.06 13.76
CA GLY A 188 -22.92 -3.31 14.45
C GLY A 188 -21.85 -2.73 13.55
N TYR A 189 -22.03 -2.77 12.22
CA TYR A 189 -21.13 -2.11 11.29
C TYR A 189 -21.39 -0.60 11.25
N ARG A 190 -20.34 0.19 11.06
CA ARG A 190 -20.42 1.64 10.85
C ARG A 190 -19.61 2.04 9.63
N ARG A 191 -20.02 3.11 8.97
CA ARG A 191 -19.40 3.58 7.74
C ARG A 191 -17.97 4.07 7.98
N VAL A 192 -17.06 3.82 7.04
CA VAL A 192 -15.69 4.35 7.05
C VAL A 192 -15.67 5.68 6.32
N GLY A 193 -15.52 6.78 7.05
CA GLY A 193 -15.61 8.12 6.49
C GLY A 193 -16.94 8.39 5.77
N ARG A 194 -16.92 9.28 4.78
CA ARG A 194 -18.04 9.51 3.84
C ARG A 194 -17.94 8.60 2.60
N THR A 195 -17.66 7.32 2.80
CA THR A 195 -17.55 6.33 1.70
C THR A 195 -18.75 5.39 1.63
N SER A 196 -18.82 4.56 0.59
CA SER A 196 -19.84 3.51 0.49
C SER A 196 -19.55 2.27 1.35
N PHE A 197 -18.41 2.24 2.05
CA PHE A 197 -17.90 1.05 2.73
C PHE A 197 -18.13 1.11 4.23
N PHE A 198 -18.34 -0.06 4.81
CA PHE A 198 -18.59 -0.25 6.23
C PHE A 198 -17.48 -1.08 6.85
N ALA A 199 -17.22 -0.84 8.12
CA ALA A 199 -16.28 -1.60 8.92
C ALA A 199 -16.93 -2.07 10.23
N TYR A 200 -16.35 -3.11 10.82
CA TYR A 200 -16.72 -3.69 12.09
C TYR A 200 -15.46 -4.04 12.89
N SER A 201 -15.50 -3.71 14.19
CA SER A 201 -14.44 -4.00 15.16
C SER A 201 -14.94 -5.04 16.14
N LEU A 202 -14.07 -6.01 16.46
CA LEU A 202 -14.33 -7.03 17.47
C LEU A 202 -14.15 -6.49 18.89
N ASP A 203 -13.40 -5.40 19.05
CA ASP A 203 -13.27 -4.70 20.31
C ASP A 203 -14.64 -4.11 20.73
N PRO A 204 -15.25 -4.60 21.83
CA PRO A 204 -16.52 -4.09 22.32
C PRO A 204 -16.45 -2.63 22.79
N GLU A 205 -15.25 -2.14 23.15
CA GLU A 205 -15.04 -0.77 23.60
C GLU A 205 -14.81 0.25 22.48
N HIS A 206 -14.61 -0.24 21.25
CA HIS A 206 -14.39 0.59 20.09
C HIS A 206 -15.55 1.59 19.89
N PRO A 207 -15.27 2.88 19.56
CA PRO A 207 -16.31 3.90 19.43
C PRO A 207 -17.45 3.53 18.48
N SER A 208 -17.17 2.79 17.41
CA SER A 208 -18.19 2.32 16.46
C SER A 208 -19.27 1.42 17.09
N ARG A 209 -18.96 0.76 18.21
CA ARG A 209 -19.90 -0.07 18.99
C ARG A 209 -20.87 0.74 19.82
N LYS A 210 -20.50 1.99 20.14
CA LYS A 210 -21.24 2.90 21.02
C LYS A 210 -22.19 3.82 20.25
N LEU A 211 -21.91 4.08 18.96
CA LEU A 211 -22.78 4.87 18.10
C LEU A 211 -24.08 4.10 17.81
N ALA A 212 -25.24 4.71 18.01
CA ALA A 212 -26.51 4.10 17.63
C ALA A 212 -26.57 3.92 16.10
N TYR A 213 -27.20 2.86 15.63
CA TYR A 213 -27.22 2.55 14.21
C TYR A 213 -27.99 3.60 13.37
N SER A 214 -28.91 4.34 13.99
CA SER A 214 -29.64 5.46 13.39
C SER A 214 -28.81 6.72 13.22
N ASP A 215 -27.71 6.82 13.96
CA ASP A 215 -26.85 8.00 14.03
C ASP A 215 -25.63 7.86 13.11
N ASP A 216 -25.50 6.71 12.44
CA ASP A 216 -24.47 6.46 11.42
C ASP A 216 -24.76 7.30 10.18
N LEU A 217 -23.78 8.08 9.74
CA LEU A 217 -23.95 9.01 8.63
C LEU A 217 -24.22 8.26 7.33
N ASP A 218 -25.21 8.71 6.58
CA ASP A 218 -25.31 8.40 5.16
C ASP A 218 -24.50 9.41 4.35
N PRO A 219 -23.76 8.98 3.31
CA PRO A 219 -23.27 9.94 2.33
C PRO A 219 -24.49 10.69 1.83
N GLU A 220 -24.46 12.03 1.91
CA GLU A 220 -25.50 12.89 1.37
C GLU A 220 -25.87 12.36 -0.01
N ASP A 221 -27.16 12.06 -0.20
CA ASP A 221 -27.69 11.23 -1.28
C ASP A 221 -26.81 11.24 -2.53
N ASN A 222 -26.37 10.04 -2.98
CA ASN A 222 -25.90 9.84 -4.34
C ASN A 222 -26.86 10.64 -5.23
N PHE A 223 -26.39 11.75 -5.81
CA PHE A 223 -27.15 12.49 -6.80
C PHE A 223 -27.44 11.48 -7.89
N ASN A 224 -28.62 10.84 -7.80
CA ASN A 224 -29.01 9.76 -8.67
C ASN A 224 -28.86 10.34 -10.06
N ALA A 225 -27.85 9.86 -10.80
CA ALA A 225 -27.63 10.25 -12.17
C ALA A 225 -28.96 10.07 -12.89
N LYS A 226 -29.63 11.19 -13.16
CA LYS A 226 -30.93 11.21 -13.82
C LYS A 226 -30.72 10.89 -15.30
N GLY A 227 -30.27 9.68 -15.64
CA GLY A 227 -29.90 9.30 -17.01
C GLY A 227 -28.84 10.21 -17.64
N PRO A 228 -28.47 9.98 -18.91
CA PRO A 228 -27.72 10.95 -19.70
C PRO A 228 -28.63 12.17 -19.93
N GLN A 229 -28.32 13.27 -19.28
CA GLN A 229 -28.97 14.56 -19.51
C GLN A 229 -27.94 15.58 -19.95
N PRO A 230 -28.32 16.53 -20.82
CA PRO A 230 -27.36 17.42 -21.46
C PRO A 230 -26.63 18.26 -20.41
N ARG A 231 -25.30 18.18 -20.43
CA ARG A 231 -24.43 19.13 -19.75
C ARG A 231 -24.71 20.53 -20.31
N LEU A 232 -24.46 21.54 -19.48
CA LEU A 232 -24.57 22.93 -19.91
C LEU A 232 -23.48 23.22 -20.95
N ALA A 233 -23.83 23.99 -21.99
CA ALA A 233 -22.94 24.25 -23.13
C ALA A 233 -21.56 24.83 -22.75
N LEU A 234 -21.48 25.59 -21.65
CA LEU A 234 -20.21 26.12 -21.14
C LEU A 234 -19.33 25.01 -20.55
N GLN A 235 -19.89 24.15 -19.72
CA GLN A 235 -19.21 23.01 -19.12
C GLN A 235 -18.72 22.02 -20.18
N ASP A 236 -19.52 21.80 -21.24
CA ASP A 236 -19.10 21.00 -22.39
C ASP A 236 -17.88 21.61 -23.09
N ALA A 237 -17.92 22.92 -23.38
CA ALA A 237 -16.77 23.61 -23.97
C ALA A 237 -15.52 23.53 -23.08
N ILE A 238 -15.66 23.66 -21.75
CA ILE A 238 -14.55 23.51 -20.78
C ILE A 238 -13.99 22.08 -20.80
N PHE A 239 -14.88 21.09 -20.88
CA PHE A 239 -14.51 19.69 -20.88
C PHE A 239 -13.82 19.27 -22.19
N GLU A 240 -14.27 19.78 -23.34
CA GLU A 240 -13.77 19.38 -24.66
C GLU A 240 -12.56 20.22 -25.14
N ASP A 241 -12.57 21.54 -24.96
CA ASP A 241 -11.52 22.43 -25.46
C ASP A 241 -10.44 22.72 -24.41
N LYS A 242 -9.25 22.11 -24.60
CA LYS A 242 -8.07 22.32 -23.76
C LYS A 242 -7.14 23.44 -24.25
N SER A 243 -7.50 24.13 -25.32
CA SER A 243 -6.70 25.23 -25.88
C SER A 243 -7.01 26.57 -25.21
N GLU A 244 -6.19 27.58 -25.49
CA GLU A 244 -6.40 28.95 -25.01
C GLU A 244 -7.75 29.56 -25.44
N LYS A 245 -8.37 29.04 -26.51
CA LYS A 245 -9.66 29.53 -27.04
C LYS A 245 -10.80 29.37 -26.05
N VAL A 246 -10.73 28.37 -25.17
CA VAL A 246 -11.72 28.16 -24.11
C VAL A 246 -11.87 29.40 -23.21
N ALA A 247 -10.81 30.19 -23.05
CA ALA A 247 -10.84 31.42 -22.27
C ALA A 247 -11.79 32.47 -22.87
N GLU A 248 -11.85 32.56 -24.21
CA GLU A 248 -12.78 33.46 -24.92
C GLU A 248 -14.22 32.98 -24.73
N VAL A 249 -14.46 31.68 -24.88
CA VAL A 249 -15.80 31.08 -24.65
C VAL A 249 -16.31 31.35 -23.24
N ILE A 250 -15.45 31.21 -22.22
CA ILE A 250 -15.81 31.48 -20.83
C ILE A 250 -16.13 32.98 -20.62
N LYS A 251 -15.31 33.87 -21.17
CA LYS A 251 -15.53 35.33 -21.07
C LYS A 251 -16.80 35.77 -21.80
N ASP A 252 -17.09 35.19 -22.96
CA ASP A 252 -18.30 35.46 -23.73
C ASP A 252 -19.56 34.93 -23.02
N ALA A 253 -19.47 33.79 -22.35
CA ALA A 253 -20.55 33.30 -21.50
C ALA A 253 -20.79 34.24 -20.32
N TYR A 254 -19.72 34.63 -19.61
CA TYR A 254 -19.80 35.55 -18.47
C TYR A 254 -20.33 36.94 -18.86
N THR A 255 -19.95 37.45 -20.02
CA THR A 255 -20.43 38.76 -20.52
C THR A 255 -21.92 38.72 -20.82
N ARG A 256 -22.44 37.59 -21.31
CA ARG A 256 -23.88 37.39 -21.54
C ARG A 256 -24.64 37.19 -20.24
N ASP A 257 -24.05 36.46 -19.30
CA ASP A 257 -24.63 36.16 -18.00
C ASP A 257 -23.52 35.92 -16.96
N PRO A 258 -23.28 36.87 -16.04
CA PRO A 258 -22.26 36.72 -15.01
C PRO A 258 -22.48 35.51 -14.08
N SER A 259 -23.72 35.02 -13.95
CA SER A 259 -24.00 33.84 -13.14
C SER A 259 -23.55 32.54 -13.80
N SER A 260 -23.24 32.55 -15.11
CA SER A 260 -22.87 31.37 -15.88
C SER A 260 -21.65 30.63 -15.32
N ILE A 261 -20.73 31.34 -14.65
CA ILE A 261 -19.50 30.75 -14.08
C ILE A 261 -19.73 30.08 -12.72
N ALA A 262 -20.88 30.29 -12.09
CA ALA A 262 -21.28 29.71 -10.80
C ALA A 262 -22.41 28.67 -10.91
N LEU A 263 -23.10 28.61 -12.06
CA LEU A 263 -24.23 27.70 -12.28
C LEU A 263 -23.76 26.23 -12.34
N PRO A 264 -24.21 25.37 -11.41
CA PRO A 264 -23.90 23.94 -11.47
C PRO A 264 -24.67 23.24 -12.60
N ASP A 265 -24.10 22.16 -13.12
CA ASP A 265 -24.81 21.23 -14.00
C ASP A 265 -25.79 20.32 -13.21
N VAL A 266 -26.39 19.34 -13.89
CA VAL A 266 -27.35 18.39 -13.29
C VAL A 266 -26.74 17.49 -12.20
N HIS A 267 -25.42 17.39 -12.15
CA HIS A 267 -24.68 16.65 -11.14
C HIS A 267 -24.13 17.57 -10.04
N GLY A 268 -24.49 18.86 -10.05
CA GLY A 268 -23.93 19.84 -9.13
C GLY A 268 -22.54 20.36 -9.53
N PHE A 269 -22.00 19.94 -10.68
CA PHE A 269 -20.66 20.36 -11.09
C PHE A 269 -20.69 21.79 -11.63
N ARG A 270 -20.08 22.70 -10.86
CA ARG A 270 -19.82 24.07 -11.29
C ARG A 270 -18.70 24.11 -12.35
N PRO A 271 -18.64 25.14 -13.21
CA PRO A 271 -17.62 25.28 -14.24
C PRO A 271 -16.18 25.10 -13.74
N ILE A 272 -15.85 25.62 -12.56
CA ILE A 272 -14.51 25.46 -11.96
C ILE A 272 -14.20 23.99 -11.62
N PHE A 273 -15.17 23.24 -11.12
CA PHE A 273 -15.01 21.82 -10.82
C PHE A 273 -14.76 21.02 -12.11
N VAL A 274 -15.52 21.30 -13.17
CA VAL A 274 -15.34 20.68 -14.50
C VAL A 274 -13.97 21.03 -15.09
N ALA A 275 -13.54 22.29 -14.98
CA ALA A 275 -12.22 22.73 -15.45
C ALA A 275 -11.08 21.96 -14.76
N VAL A 276 -11.19 21.75 -13.45
CA VAL A 276 -10.22 20.98 -12.66
C VAL A 276 -10.22 19.51 -13.04
N LYS A 277 -11.39 18.84 -13.00
CA LYS A 277 -11.55 17.42 -13.33
C LYS A 277 -11.11 17.06 -14.74
N SER A 278 -11.10 18.04 -15.63
CA SER A 278 -10.70 17.88 -17.03
C SER A 278 -9.30 18.41 -17.31
N ASN A 279 -8.51 18.69 -16.26
CA ASN A 279 -7.13 19.17 -16.30
C ASN A 279 -6.92 20.39 -17.21
N ASN A 280 -7.88 21.33 -17.22
CA ASN A 280 -7.90 22.48 -18.12
C ASN A 280 -7.40 23.76 -17.43
N LEU A 281 -6.08 24.00 -17.48
CA LEU A 281 -5.45 25.15 -16.82
C LEU A 281 -5.94 26.50 -17.35
N HIS A 282 -6.20 26.62 -18.65
CA HIS A 282 -6.69 27.86 -19.25
C HIS A 282 -8.07 28.22 -18.72
N ALA A 283 -8.97 27.23 -18.61
CA ALA A 283 -10.29 27.44 -18.02
C ALA A 283 -10.19 27.80 -16.53
N VAL A 284 -9.38 27.09 -15.74
CA VAL A 284 -9.18 27.38 -14.31
C VAL A 284 -8.69 28.81 -14.09
N ARG A 285 -7.62 29.22 -14.77
CA ARG A 285 -7.07 30.59 -14.65
C ARG A 285 -8.09 31.65 -15.07
N THR A 286 -8.84 31.39 -16.15
CA THR A 286 -9.85 32.32 -16.65
C THR A 286 -10.98 32.49 -15.64
N LEU A 287 -11.55 31.39 -15.15
CA LEU A 287 -12.64 31.43 -14.16
C LEU A 287 -12.23 32.16 -12.89
N ILE A 288 -11.03 31.85 -12.33
CA ILE A 288 -10.50 32.56 -11.16
C ILE A 288 -10.38 34.07 -11.44
N SER A 289 -9.89 34.46 -12.63
CA SER A 289 -9.73 35.88 -12.99
C SER A 289 -11.05 36.66 -13.11
N LEU A 290 -12.17 35.96 -13.34
CA LEU A 290 -13.51 36.55 -13.42
C LEU A 290 -14.17 36.76 -12.04
N GLY A 291 -13.48 36.39 -10.95
CA GLY A 291 -13.92 36.67 -9.59
C GLY A 291 -14.93 35.66 -9.05
N LEU A 292 -14.57 34.37 -9.07
CA LEU A 292 -15.32 33.33 -8.36
C LEU A 292 -15.47 33.65 -6.87
N SER A 293 -16.59 33.21 -6.30
CA SER A 293 -16.88 33.35 -4.87
C SER A 293 -16.23 32.23 -4.05
N ASP A 294 -16.11 32.42 -2.74
CA ASP A 294 -15.62 31.37 -1.83
C ASP A 294 -16.48 30.09 -1.94
N GLN A 295 -17.79 30.23 -2.20
CA GLN A 295 -18.70 29.08 -2.40
C GLN A 295 -18.29 28.22 -3.61
N ASP A 296 -17.72 28.81 -4.66
CA ASP A 296 -17.29 28.05 -5.84
C ASP A 296 -16.06 27.15 -5.55
N PHE A 297 -15.27 27.51 -4.54
CA PHE A 297 -14.10 26.74 -4.08
C PHE A 297 -14.44 25.77 -2.95
N ASP A 298 -15.40 26.12 -2.08
CA ASP A 298 -15.70 25.33 -0.89
C ASP A 298 -16.91 24.40 -1.04
N SER A 299 -17.71 24.58 -2.10
CA SER A 299 -18.90 23.75 -2.31
C SER A 299 -18.55 22.29 -2.58
N ARG A 300 -19.21 21.41 -1.82
CA ARG A 300 -19.25 19.96 -2.01
C ARG A 300 -20.62 19.50 -2.49
N GLU A 301 -21.47 20.44 -2.94
CA GLU A 301 -22.82 20.17 -3.47
C GLU A 301 -22.72 19.64 -4.91
N ASN A 302 -22.04 18.53 -5.08
CA ASN A 302 -21.87 17.87 -6.36
C ASN A 302 -21.83 16.35 -6.18
N GLY A 303 -22.02 15.61 -7.28
CA GLY A 303 -22.13 14.16 -7.27
C GLY A 303 -20.87 13.42 -6.76
N ASN A 304 -19.75 14.12 -6.58
CA ASN A 304 -18.54 13.56 -5.99
C ASN A 304 -18.33 13.98 -4.53
N HIS A 305 -19.12 14.92 -4.01
CA HIS A 305 -18.98 15.50 -2.67
C HIS A 305 -17.58 16.03 -2.37
N MET A 306 -16.92 16.60 -3.37
CA MET A 306 -15.55 17.14 -3.26
C MET A 306 -15.53 18.62 -3.62
N THR A 307 -14.65 19.37 -2.97
CA THR A 307 -14.25 20.69 -3.47
C THR A 307 -13.40 20.55 -4.75
N PRO A 308 -13.23 21.61 -5.56
CA PRO A 308 -12.29 21.57 -6.68
C PRO A 308 -10.86 21.22 -6.25
N LEU A 309 -10.38 21.70 -5.09
CA LEU A 309 -9.02 21.38 -4.61
C LEU A 309 -8.87 19.91 -4.21
N GLU A 310 -9.89 19.33 -3.57
CA GLU A 310 -9.95 17.91 -3.23
C GLU A 310 -9.99 17.05 -4.50
N ALA A 311 -10.86 17.39 -5.46
CA ALA A 311 -10.96 16.70 -6.75
C ALA A 311 -9.63 16.73 -7.53
N CYS A 312 -8.95 17.87 -7.56
CA CYS A 312 -7.62 17.98 -8.17
C CYS A 312 -6.61 17.03 -7.51
N SER A 313 -6.62 16.96 -6.18
CA SER A 313 -5.66 16.14 -5.44
C SER A 313 -5.97 14.66 -5.57
N ALA A 314 -7.24 14.28 -5.55
CA ALA A 314 -7.70 12.90 -5.78
C ALA A 314 -7.32 12.42 -7.18
N ASP A 315 -7.53 13.24 -8.23
CA ASP A 315 -7.16 12.88 -9.59
C ASP A 315 -5.64 12.74 -9.78
N MET A 316 -4.87 13.63 -9.17
CA MET A 316 -3.42 13.52 -9.15
C MET A 316 -2.98 12.19 -8.51
N CYS A 317 -3.51 11.88 -7.32
CA CYS A 317 -3.21 10.63 -6.61
C CYS A 317 -3.57 9.39 -7.43
N PHE A 318 -4.79 9.36 -7.99
CA PHE A 318 -5.26 8.27 -8.81
C PHE A 318 -4.40 8.07 -10.06
N ASN A 319 -4.07 9.14 -10.78
CA ASN A 319 -3.23 9.05 -11.98
C ASN A 319 -1.82 8.57 -11.64
N ARG A 320 -1.28 8.98 -10.50
CA ARG A 320 0.00 8.48 -10.00
C ARG A 320 -0.05 6.97 -9.75
N GLU A 321 -1.02 6.52 -8.93
CA GLU A 321 -1.19 5.10 -8.61
C GLU A 321 -1.40 4.27 -9.89
N PHE A 322 -2.20 4.78 -10.83
CA PHE A 322 -2.42 4.15 -12.13
C PHE A 322 -1.12 4.04 -12.95
N GLU A 323 -0.32 5.10 -13.03
CA GLU A 323 0.97 5.08 -13.74
C GLU A 323 1.98 4.13 -13.09
N GLU A 324 2.05 4.11 -11.75
CA GLU A 324 2.95 3.23 -11.01
C GLU A 324 2.60 1.73 -11.20
N ILE A 325 1.31 1.40 -11.33
CA ILE A 325 0.85 0.01 -11.53
C ILE A 325 0.97 -0.43 -13.00
N LEU A 326 0.57 0.43 -13.96
CA LEU A 326 0.37 -0.02 -15.35
C LEU A 326 1.47 0.40 -16.34
N VAL A 327 2.35 1.34 -15.97
CA VAL A 327 3.35 1.88 -16.90
C VAL A 327 4.74 1.41 -16.50
N HIS A 328 5.31 0.47 -17.28
CA HIS A 328 6.67 -0.06 -17.06
C HIS A 328 7.78 0.99 -16.99
N GLN A 329 7.57 2.20 -17.53
CA GLN A 329 8.56 3.29 -17.46
C GLN A 329 8.58 4.02 -16.12
N GLY A 330 7.71 3.65 -15.17
CA GLY A 330 7.56 4.29 -13.87
C GLY A 330 6.91 5.67 -13.95
N TRP A 331 6.45 6.14 -12.79
CA TRP A 331 5.88 7.47 -12.61
C TRP A 331 6.97 8.56 -12.70
N LYS A 332 6.76 9.55 -13.57
CA LYS A 332 7.75 10.63 -13.85
C LYS A 332 7.48 11.93 -13.07
N GLY A 333 6.62 11.84 -12.06
CA GLY A 333 6.12 12.98 -11.30
C GLY A 333 4.81 13.51 -11.85
N TYR A 334 4.14 14.36 -11.07
CA TYR A 334 2.89 14.98 -11.47
C TYR A 334 3.08 15.89 -12.69
N SER A 335 2.06 15.92 -13.55
CA SER A 335 2.06 16.83 -14.69
C SER A 335 2.14 18.28 -14.23
N GLU A 336 2.91 19.09 -14.96
CA GLU A 336 3.02 20.53 -14.69
C GLU A 336 1.64 21.21 -14.72
N THR A 337 0.76 20.80 -15.65
CA THR A 337 -0.60 21.34 -15.75
C THR A 337 -1.40 21.12 -14.47
N SER A 338 -1.40 19.90 -13.92
CA SER A 338 -2.14 19.59 -12.69
C SER A 338 -1.56 20.33 -11.48
N LEU A 339 -0.23 20.47 -11.41
CA LEU A 339 0.43 21.26 -10.36
C LEU A 339 0.07 22.74 -10.46
N LEU A 340 0.05 23.31 -11.66
CA LEU A 340 -0.35 24.70 -11.89
C LEU A 340 -1.83 24.94 -11.58
N ILE A 341 -2.72 23.98 -11.88
CA ILE A 341 -4.13 24.04 -11.47
C ILE A 341 -4.21 24.06 -9.93
N LYS A 342 -3.54 23.14 -9.26
CA LYS A 342 -3.51 23.08 -7.79
C LYS A 342 -2.94 24.36 -7.17
N ALA A 343 -1.88 24.90 -7.77
CA ALA A 343 -1.28 26.18 -7.38
C ALA A 343 -2.26 27.35 -7.54
N ALA A 344 -2.96 27.42 -8.67
CA ALA A 344 -3.95 28.46 -8.92
C ALA A 344 -5.11 28.42 -7.91
N LEU A 345 -5.63 27.22 -7.60
CA LEU A 345 -6.66 27.03 -6.59
C LEU A 345 -6.17 27.45 -5.19
N LYS A 346 -5.00 26.96 -4.77
CA LYS A 346 -4.40 27.34 -3.47
C LYS A 346 -4.22 28.85 -3.35
N ARG A 347 -3.76 29.51 -4.42
CA ARG A 347 -3.58 30.97 -4.46
C ARG A 347 -4.91 31.70 -4.32
N ALA A 348 -5.95 31.26 -5.04
CA ALA A 348 -7.28 31.83 -4.95
C ALA A 348 -7.87 31.69 -3.53
N MET A 349 -7.64 30.54 -2.90
CA MET A 349 -8.07 30.23 -1.52
C MET A 349 -7.14 30.81 -0.45
N LYS A 350 -6.11 31.59 -0.82
CA LYS A 350 -5.13 32.21 0.09
C LYS A 350 -4.37 31.20 0.97
N HIS A 351 -4.17 29.98 0.48
CA HIS A 351 -3.32 28.99 1.16
C HIS A 351 -1.84 29.40 1.06
N PRO A 352 -1.00 29.10 2.08
CA PRO A 352 0.45 29.33 2.00
C PRO A 352 1.08 28.56 0.84
N MET A 353 1.89 29.25 0.03
CA MET A 353 2.61 28.66 -1.11
C MET A 353 3.81 29.51 -1.52
N PRO A 354 4.77 28.96 -2.29
CA PRO A 354 5.90 29.70 -2.86
C PRO A 354 5.46 30.90 -3.71
N GLN A 355 6.38 31.84 -3.95
CA GLN A 355 6.08 33.07 -4.67
C GLN A 355 5.82 32.80 -6.16
N THR A 356 6.51 31.82 -6.74
CA THR A 356 6.43 31.51 -8.18
C THR A 356 5.80 30.15 -8.46
N ASP A 357 5.12 30.06 -9.60
CA ASP A 357 4.60 28.79 -10.13
C ASP A 357 5.74 27.78 -10.37
N THR A 358 6.92 28.25 -10.81
CA THR A 358 8.11 27.41 -11.06
C THR A 358 8.64 26.76 -9.79
N GLU A 359 8.77 27.51 -8.69
CA GLU A 359 9.16 26.97 -7.39
C GLU A 359 8.14 25.94 -6.89
N TYR A 360 6.84 26.24 -7.01
CA TYR A 360 5.80 25.31 -6.61
C TYR A 360 5.87 23.99 -7.39
N VAL A 361 5.99 24.07 -8.72
CA VAL A 361 6.10 22.88 -9.58
C VAL A 361 7.33 22.07 -9.20
N ALA A 362 8.50 22.70 -9.04
CA ALA A 362 9.72 22.00 -8.68
C ALA A 362 9.60 21.27 -7.33
N SER A 363 9.10 21.95 -6.29
CA SER A 363 9.00 21.37 -4.95
C SER A 363 7.89 20.31 -4.81
N ASN A 364 6.87 20.32 -5.68
CA ASN A 364 5.71 19.42 -5.56
C ASN A 364 5.66 18.35 -6.65
N LYS A 365 6.59 18.36 -7.63
CA LYS A 365 6.62 17.41 -8.75
C LYS A 365 6.49 15.96 -8.30
N TRP A 366 7.15 15.62 -7.20
CA TRP A 366 7.23 14.26 -6.71
C TRP A 366 6.32 13.96 -5.52
N GLY A 367 5.37 14.86 -5.20
CA GLY A 367 4.39 14.61 -4.15
C GLY A 367 4.84 14.86 -2.72
N CYS A 368 5.95 15.59 -2.52
CA CYS A 368 6.38 16.07 -1.22
C CYS A 368 5.22 16.72 -0.44
N SER A 369 4.90 16.16 0.72
CA SER A 369 3.87 16.69 1.62
C SER A 369 4.46 17.56 2.74
N CYS A 370 5.76 17.41 3.06
CA CYS A 370 6.41 18.15 4.14
C CYS A 370 6.99 19.51 3.71
N GLY A 371 7.11 19.75 2.40
CA GLY A 371 7.74 20.95 1.83
C GLY A 371 9.26 21.05 2.02
N LYS A 372 9.90 20.02 2.59
CA LYS A 372 11.34 20.00 2.92
C LYS A 372 12.13 18.87 2.25
N CYS A 373 11.51 18.07 1.39
CA CYS A 373 12.24 17.05 0.63
C CYS A 373 13.36 17.69 -0.21
N TYR A 374 14.50 17.03 -0.22
CA TYR A 374 15.62 17.37 -1.09
C TYR A 374 15.22 17.14 -2.55
N ASP A 375 15.33 18.19 -3.38
CA ASP A 375 14.80 18.27 -4.75
C ASP A 375 13.32 17.84 -4.91
N GLY A 376 12.56 17.91 -3.82
CA GLY A 376 11.15 17.52 -3.77
C GLY A 376 10.88 16.02 -3.74
N TRP A 377 11.88 15.13 -3.89
CA TRP A 377 11.68 13.67 -3.93
C TRP A 377 12.27 12.94 -2.71
N LEU A 378 13.44 13.33 -2.20
CA LEU A 378 14.10 12.62 -1.11
C LEU A 378 13.70 13.22 0.24
N SER A 379 12.92 12.50 1.05
CA SER A 379 12.53 12.98 2.37
C SER A 379 13.70 12.90 3.36
N GLY A 380 13.64 13.74 4.41
CA GLY A 380 14.68 13.73 5.45
C GLY A 380 14.75 12.39 6.20
N ARG A 381 13.61 11.73 6.42
CA ARG A 381 13.55 10.42 7.09
C ARG A 381 14.17 9.33 6.24
N THR A 382 13.82 9.28 4.94
CA THR A 382 14.48 8.36 4.00
C THR A 382 15.98 8.66 3.90
N LEU A 383 16.38 9.93 3.92
CA LEU A 383 17.79 10.29 3.89
C LEU A 383 18.57 9.77 5.11
N ILE A 384 18.04 9.98 6.33
CA ILE A 384 18.63 9.47 7.57
C ILE A 384 18.80 7.93 7.50
N ARG A 385 17.80 7.22 7.00
CA ARG A 385 17.87 5.76 6.80
C ARG A 385 18.98 5.37 5.83
N LEU A 386 19.01 5.98 4.65
CA LEU A 386 20.05 5.68 3.66
C LEU A 386 21.46 5.94 4.20
N GLN A 387 21.62 6.97 5.04
CA GLN A 387 22.90 7.26 5.71
C GLN A 387 23.25 6.17 6.72
N ALA A 388 22.31 5.84 7.63
CA ALA A 388 22.54 4.84 8.65
C ALA A 388 22.85 3.46 8.05
N GLU A 389 22.12 3.05 7.01
CA GLU A 389 22.35 1.78 6.32
C GLU A 389 23.67 1.76 5.55
N ALA A 390 24.09 2.90 5.00
CA ALA A 390 25.39 3.01 4.35
C ALA A 390 26.54 2.91 5.38
N ASP A 391 26.42 3.56 6.54
CA ASP A 391 27.41 3.47 7.61
C ASP A 391 27.46 2.04 8.19
N MET A 392 26.30 1.42 8.46
CA MET A 392 26.22 0.03 8.92
C MET A 392 26.83 -0.95 7.90
N ALA A 393 26.50 -0.81 6.61
CA ALA A 393 27.05 -1.67 5.56
C ALA A 393 28.58 -1.51 5.41
N TYR A 394 29.11 -0.30 5.61
CA TYR A 394 30.55 -0.07 5.64
C TYR A 394 31.21 -0.75 6.85
N ASP A 395 30.68 -0.51 8.06
CA ASP A 395 31.24 -1.05 9.30
C ASP A 395 31.19 -2.58 9.32
N GLN A 396 30.10 -3.18 8.84
CA GLN A 396 29.98 -4.64 8.70
C GLN A 396 31.05 -5.19 7.73
N LEU A 397 31.20 -4.59 6.54
CA LEU A 397 32.24 -5.02 5.60
C LEU A 397 33.66 -4.86 6.16
N GLN A 398 33.94 -3.77 6.90
CA GLN A 398 35.24 -3.58 7.55
C GLN A 398 35.48 -4.63 8.63
N MET A 399 34.49 -4.88 9.49
CA MET A 399 34.57 -5.90 10.53
C MET A 399 34.87 -7.28 9.91
N SER A 400 34.14 -7.66 8.87
CA SER A 400 34.36 -8.94 8.18
C SER A 400 35.75 -9.04 7.54
N LEU A 401 36.30 -7.93 7.03
CA LEU A 401 37.66 -7.85 6.47
C LEU A 401 38.76 -7.96 7.54
N ASP A 402 38.51 -7.45 8.75
CA ASP A 402 39.49 -7.38 9.85
C ASP A 402 39.47 -8.62 10.74
N PHE A 403 38.29 -9.18 11.02
CA PHE A 403 38.09 -10.29 11.95
C PHE A 403 37.97 -11.67 11.29
N GLY A 404 37.87 -11.71 9.95
CA GLY A 404 38.33 -12.86 9.17
C GLY A 404 37.27 -13.76 8.54
N ASP A 405 35.98 -13.47 8.71
CA ASP A 405 34.90 -14.26 8.09
C ASP A 405 34.92 -14.18 6.55
N ILE A 406 35.48 -13.11 5.99
CA ILE A 406 35.72 -12.95 4.55
C ILE A 406 37.19 -12.66 4.23
N SER A 407 38.15 -13.13 5.05
CA SER A 407 39.58 -12.82 4.84
C SER A 407 40.06 -13.33 3.49
N PRO A 408 40.21 -12.46 2.47
CA PRO A 408 40.57 -12.94 1.14
C PRO A 408 42.05 -13.27 1.19
N VAL A 409 42.39 -14.52 0.90
CA VAL A 409 43.79 -14.93 0.74
C VAL A 409 44.40 -14.01 -0.33
N PRO A 410 45.59 -13.40 -0.08
CA PRO A 410 46.21 -12.51 -1.05
C PRO A 410 46.27 -13.17 -2.44
N HIS A 411 45.85 -12.42 -3.45
CA HIS A 411 45.79 -12.87 -4.85
C HIS A 411 44.79 -13.99 -5.15
N GLN A 412 43.85 -14.27 -4.25
CA GLN A 412 42.71 -15.14 -4.50
C GLN A 412 41.41 -14.34 -4.45
N PRO A 413 40.48 -14.59 -5.39
CA PRO A 413 39.14 -14.02 -5.28
C PRO A 413 38.40 -14.64 -4.09
N LEU A 414 37.47 -13.87 -3.51
CA LEU A 414 36.59 -14.35 -2.46
C LEU A 414 35.79 -15.56 -2.94
N ASP A 415 35.70 -16.60 -2.10
CA ASP A 415 34.85 -17.75 -2.37
C ASP A 415 33.38 -17.29 -2.40
N PRO A 416 32.61 -17.61 -3.47
CA PRO A 416 31.22 -17.19 -3.61
C PRO A 416 30.32 -17.49 -2.40
N LYS A 417 30.64 -18.51 -1.58
CA LYS A 417 29.88 -18.79 -0.36
C LYS A 417 29.88 -17.62 0.64
N PHE A 418 30.94 -16.82 0.66
CA PHE A 418 31.06 -15.65 1.54
C PHE A 418 30.30 -14.43 1.01
N ILE A 419 30.02 -14.38 -0.30
CA ILE A 419 29.15 -13.34 -0.90
C ILE A 419 27.72 -13.45 -0.33
N CYS A 420 27.29 -14.67 -0.02
CA CYS A 420 25.96 -14.93 0.53
C CYS A 420 25.81 -14.47 1.99
N LEU A 421 26.94 -14.34 2.71
CA LEU A 421 26.96 -13.90 4.11
C LEU A 421 26.99 -12.38 4.22
N GLU A 422 27.50 -11.67 3.22
CA GLU A 422 27.54 -10.20 3.19
C GLU A 422 26.54 -9.62 2.20
N LEU A 423 25.40 -9.17 2.75
CA LEU A 423 24.24 -8.68 2.00
C LEU A 423 24.61 -7.65 0.92
N SER A 424 25.54 -6.74 1.23
CA SER A 424 25.96 -5.69 0.29
C SER A 424 26.80 -6.23 -0.88
N LEU A 425 27.50 -7.37 -0.73
CA LEU A 425 28.25 -8.02 -1.81
C LEU A 425 27.33 -8.76 -2.78
N GLY A 426 26.14 -9.18 -2.34
CA GLY A 426 25.10 -9.75 -3.20
C GLY A 426 24.67 -8.82 -4.34
N TYR A 427 24.95 -7.53 -4.23
CA TYR A 427 24.68 -6.51 -5.26
C TYR A 427 25.78 -6.37 -6.31
N ILE A 428 26.88 -7.11 -6.19
CA ILE A 428 27.90 -7.19 -7.22
C ILE A 428 27.49 -8.27 -8.24
N PRO A 429 27.37 -7.95 -9.54
CA PRO A 429 27.00 -8.93 -10.56
C PRO A 429 27.92 -10.15 -10.61
N LYS A 430 27.35 -11.33 -10.89
CA LYS A 430 28.09 -12.62 -10.94
C LYS A 430 29.32 -12.60 -11.85
N HIS A 431 29.27 -11.86 -12.96
CA HIS A 431 30.41 -11.76 -13.89
C HIS A 431 31.62 -11.02 -13.30
N LEU A 432 31.45 -10.28 -12.20
CA LEU A 432 32.54 -9.60 -11.47
C LEU A 432 33.07 -10.43 -10.30
N TRP A 433 32.43 -11.52 -9.91
CA TRP A 433 32.85 -12.35 -8.78
C TRP A 433 34.30 -12.87 -8.89
N PRO A 434 34.81 -13.27 -10.07
CA PRO A 434 36.22 -13.63 -10.22
C PRO A 434 37.22 -12.49 -9.91
N GLN A 435 36.73 -11.25 -9.76
CA GLN A 435 37.53 -10.07 -9.46
C GLN A 435 37.40 -9.59 -8.01
N LEU A 436 36.65 -10.31 -7.15
CA LEU A 436 36.45 -9.99 -5.73
C LEU A 436 37.70 -10.30 -4.87
N PHE A 437 38.83 -9.69 -5.22
CA PHE A 437 40.03 -9.70 -4.37
C PHE A 437 39.84 -8.73 -3.19
N LYS A 438 40.68 -8.86 -2.14
CA LYS A 438 40.68 -7.93 -1.00
C LYS A 438 40.66 -6.46 -1.42
N THR A 439 41.46 -6.08 -2.41
CA THR A 439 41.51 -4.70 -2.92
C THR A 439 40.21 -4.24 -3.58
N PHE A 440 39.46 -5.15 -4.22
CA PHE A 440 38.14 -4.83 -4.78
C PHE A 440 37.13 -4.57 -3.68
N ILE A 441 37.08 -5.45 -2.66
CA ILE A 441 36.14 -5.34 -1.54
C ILE A 441 36.43 -4.10 -0.70
N VAL A 442 37.70 -3.83 -0.39
CA VAL A 442 38.11 -2.59 0.28
C VAL A 442 37.71 -1.36 -0.55
N GLY A 443 37.89 -1.41 -1.87
CA GLY A 443 37.45 -0.35 -2.76
C GLY A 443 35.93 -0.14 -2.72
N TYR A 444 35.15 -1.22 -2.73
CA TYR A 444 33.70 -1.18 -2.62
C TYR A 444 33.21 -0.63 -1.28
N ALA A 445 33.81 -1.05 -0.16
CA ALA A 445 33.50 -0.50 1.16
C ALA A 445 33.74 1.01 1.20
N HIS A 446 34.86 1.50 0.67
CA HIS A 446 35.12 2.93 0.59
C HIS A 446 34.15 3.68 -0.34
N VAL A 447 33.67 3.05 -1.41
CA VAL A 447 32.58 3.61 -2.22
C VAL A 447 31.30 3.74 -1.39
N ILE A 448 30.92 2.74 -0.59
CA ILE A 448 29.75 2.82 0.32
C ILE A 448 29.92 3.98 1.31
N LYS A 449 31.08 4.10 1.97
CA LYS A 449 31.38 5.20 2.89
C LYS A 449 31.32 6.58 2.23
N ALA A 450 31.83 6.70 1.00
CA ALA A 450 31.73 7.93 0.23
C ALA A 450 30.27 8.27 -0.12
N VAL A 451 29.45 7.26 -0.45
CA VAL A 451 28.01 7.45 -0.67
C VAL A 451 27.33 7.97 0.60
N ALA A 452 27.61 7.39 1.78
CA ALA A 452 27.06 7.85 3.06
C ALA A 452 27.31 9.36 3.28
N GLN A 453 28.52 9.82 2.99
CA GLN A 453 28.87 11.23 3.14
C GLN A 453 28.25 12.15 2.07
N LEU A 454 28.13 11.66 0.84
CA LEU A 454 27.49 12.40 -0.24
C LEU A 454 25.99 12.57 0.00
N LEU A 455 25.33 11.59 0.64
CA LEU A 455 23.95 11.72 1.08
C LEU A 455 23.76 12.90 2.06
N SER A 456 24.75 13.21 2.88
CA SER A 456 24.72 14.41 3.76
C SER A 456 24.84 15.74 3.00
N ARG A 457 25.01 15.71 1.68
CA ARG A 457 25.25 16.87 0.82
C ARG A 457 24.22 16.92 -0.31
N PRO A 458 24.00 18.11 -0.89
CA PRO A 458 23.13 18.27 -2.05
C PRO A 458 23.81 17.79 -3.36
N VAL A 459 24.40 16.59 -3.37
CA VAL A 459 25.21 16.08 -4.47
C VAL A 459 24.89 14.62 -4.71
N LEU A 460 24.52 14.28 -5.95
CA LEU A 460 24.25 12.89 -6.31
C LEU A 460 25.55 12.07 -6.28
N PRO A 461 25.52 10.83 -5.75
CA PRO A 461 26.63 9.89 -5.79
C PRO A 461 26.84 9.38 -7.22
N THR A 462 27.81 9.97 -7.90
CA THR A 462 28.32 9.55 -9.20
C THR A 462 29.73 9.05 -9.01
N GLN A 463 30.29 8.32 -9.98
CA GLN A 463 31.69 7.88 -9.90
C GLN A 463 32.64 9.07 -9.67
N THR A 464 32.38 10.21 -10.30
CA THR A 464 33.18 11.44 -10.15
C THR A 464 33.07 12.00 -8.74
N SER A 465 31.85 12.26 -8.25
CA SER A 465 31.64 12.83 -6.91
C SER A 465 32.09 11.90 -5.80
N VAL A 466 32.00 10.58 -5.98
CA VAL A 466 32.56 9.58 -5.05
C VAL A 466 34.08 9.68 -5.00
N LEU A 467 34.76 9.75 -6.15
CA LEU A 467 36.22 9.85 -6.18
C LEU A 467 36.71 11.19 -5.64
N GLU A 468 35.98 12.28 -5.87
CA GLU A 468 36.25 13.61 -5.30
C GLU A 468 36.07 13.58 -3.79
N ALA A 469 34.95 13.04 -3.30
CA ALA A 469 34.69 12.89 -1.87
C ALA A 469 35.82 12.10 -1.18
N LEU A 470 36.25 10.98 -1.77
CA LEU A 470 37.36 10.18 -1.23
C LEU A 470 38.68 10.95 -1.18
N GLN A 471 38.95 11.81 -2.16
CA GLN A 471 40.17 12.63 -2.22
C GLN A 471 40.16 13.80 -1.25
N ASP A 472 38.99 14.32 -0.89
CA ASP A 472 38.81 15.46 0.01
C ASP A 472 38.99 15.10 1.50
N GLY A 473 39.55 13.93 1.81
CA GLY A 473 40.00 13.56 3.17
C GLY A 473 39.16 12.50 3.87
N ILE A 474 38.33 11.75 3.15
CA ILE A 474 37.55 10.63 3.72
C ILE A 474 38.40 9.38 3.92
N ALA A 475 39.40 9.21 3.07
CA ALA A 475 40.15 7.98 2.96
C ALA A 475 41.64 8.27 2.66
N ASP A 476 42.52 7.38 3.08
CA ASP A 476 43.95 7.54 2.83
C ASP A 476 44.27 7.28 1.35
N PHE A 477 45.49 7.62 0.94
CA PHE A 477 45.94 7.42 -0.44
C PHE A 477 45.66 6.00 -0.95
N PHE A 478 45.85 4.98 -0.11
CA PHE A 478 45.64 3.58 -0.48
C PHE A 478 44.17 3.23 -0.72
N ASP A 479 43.26 3.84 0.02
CA ASP A 479 41.82 3.61 -0.10
C ASP A 479 41.27 4.23 -1.38
N VAL A 480 41.76 5.43 -1.74
CA VAL A 480 41.46 6.06 -3.03
C VAL A 480 41.93 5.16 -4.19
N GLN A 481 43.09 4.50 -4.06
CA GLN A 481 43.56 3.55 -5.07
C GLN A 481 42.70 2.28 -5.11
N ALA A 482 42.23 1.79 -3.97
CA ALA A 482 41.32 0.65 -3.89
C ALA A 482 39.98 0.96 -4.57
N ALA A 483 39.39 2.13 -4.33
CA ALA A 483 38.18 2.57 -5.02
C ALA A 483 38.39 2.71 -6.54
N LYS A 484 39.53 3.27 -6.98
CA LYS A 484 39.90 3.28 -8.41
C LYS A 484 40.03 1.87 -8.98
N PHE A 485 40.60 0.92 -8.22
CA PHE A 485 40.69 -0.47 -8.62
C PHE A 485 39.29 -1.08 -8.81
N PHE A 486 38.37 -0.88 -7.86
CA PHE A 486 36.98 -1.30 -7.98
C PHE A 486 36.33 -0.82 -9.29
N PHE A 487 36.40 0.47 -9.60
CA PHE A 487 35.84 1.01 -10.85
C PHE A 487 36.53 0.46 -12.10
N ASN A 488 37.87 0.38 -12.11
CA ASN A 488 38.63 -0.15 -13.24
C ASN A 488 38.33 -1.62 -13.54
N LYS A 489 37.81 -2.36 -12.56
CA LYS A 489 37.39 -3.77 -12.71
C LYS A 489 35.92 -3.93 -13.13
N GLY A 490 35.21 -2.85 -13.41
CA GLY A 490 33.79 -2.88 -13.79
C GLY A 490 32.82 -2.66 -12.63
N GLY A 491 33.33 -2.32 -11.45
CA GLY A 491 32.52 -1.84 -10.34
C GLY A 491 31.78 -0.55 -10.69
N ARG A 492 30.61 -0.35 -10.10
CA ARG A 492 29.71 0.78 -10.33
C ARG A 492 29.22 1.35 -9.00
N VAL A 493 29.02 2.66 -8.92
CA VAL A 493 28.46 3.30 -7.72
C VAL A 493 27.03 2.80 -7.47
N GLU A 494 26.32 2.53 -8.56
CA GLU A 494 24.97 2.03 -8.59
C GLU A 494 24.79 0.70 -7.85
N TYR A 495 25.82 -0.17 -7.80
CA TYR A 495 25.77 -1.40 -7.00
C TYR A 495 25.70 -1.10 -5.49
N ALA A 496 26.50 -0.13 -5.02
CA ALA A 496 26.47 0.31 -3.63
C ALA A 496 25.15 1.00 -3.30
N ILE A 497 24.69 1.91 -4.16
CA ILE A 497 23.41 2.62 -3.97
C ILE A 497 22.24 1.61 -3.92
N ALA A 498 22.20 0.64 -4.84
CA ALA A 498 21.13 -0.35 -4.87
C ALA A 498 21.11 -1.20 -3.58
N ALA A 499 22.29 -1.60 -3.08
CA ALA A 499 22.43 -2.32 -1.82
C ALA A 499 21.89 -1.51 -0.63
N ILE A 500 22.31 -0.24 -0.51
CA ILE A 500 21.89 0.68 0.56
C ILE A 500 20.39 0.92 0.53
N ILE A 501 19.83 1.21 -0.66
CA ILE A 501 18.39 1.44 -0.80
C ILE A 501 17.60 0.19 -0.43
N HIS A 502 18.05 -0.99 -0.85
CA HIS A 502 17.35 -2.23 -0.47
C HIS A 502 17.44 -2.50 1.02
N ALA A 503 18.60 -2.28 1.65
CA ALA A 503 18.74 -2.41 3.10
C ALA A 503 17.79 -1.47 3.83
N ALA A 504 17.75 -0.19 3.43
CA ALA A 504 16.85 0.83 3.98
C ALA A 504 15.35 0.54 3.74
N GLU A 505 15.00 -0.04 2.61
CA GLU A 505 13.62 -0.46 2.34
C GLU A 505 13.23 -1.65 3.21
N ALA A 506 14.16 -2.56 3.43
CA ALA A 506 13.91 -3.78 4.19
C ALA A 506 14.03 -3.60 5.71
N SER A 507 14.67 -2.54 6.21
CA SER A 507 14.62 -2.16 7.63
C SER A 507 13.31 -1.47 8.03
N PHE A 508 12.42 -1.20 7.07
CA PHE A 508 11.09 -0.64 7.35
C PHE A 508 10.15 -1.66 8.02
N ILE A 509 10.30 -2.96 7.73
CA ILE A 509 9.31 -3.98 8.11
C ILE A 509 10.00 -5.31 8.40
N ASP A 510 9.61 -5.99 9.48
CA ASP A 510 9.96 -7.40 9.68
C ASP A 510 9.18 -8.36 8.75
N LEU A 511 9.47 -9.66 8.86
CA LEU A 511 8.74 -10.70 8.13
C LEU A 511 7.25 -10.79 8.51
N SER A 512 6.86 -10.32 9.70
CA SER A 512 5.47 -10.32 10.17
C SER A 512 4.65 -9.18 9.59
N GLY A 513 5.30 -8.18 8.98
CA GLY A 513 4.61 -6.97 8.56
C GLY A 513 4.53 -5.91 9.65
N THR A 514 5.33 -5.98 10.71
CA THR A 514 5.34 -4.96 11.76
C THR A 514 6.33 -3.87 11.38
N ASP A 515 5.92 -2.60 11.56
CA ASP A 515 6.79 -1.44 11.38
C ASP A 515 7.95 -1.52 12.36
N LEU A 516 9.13 -1.84 11.84
CA LEU A 516 10.33 -2.04 12.63
C LEU A 516 11.13 -0.76 12.81
N ASP A 517 10.71 0.37 12.21
CA ASP A 517 11.50 1.59 11.99
C ASP A 517 12.56 1.79 13.09
N ILE A 518 13.75 1.25 12.85
CA ILE A 518 14.79 1.09 13.87
C ILE A 518 15.33 2.44 14.35
N HIS A 519 15.00 3.50 13.61
CA HIS A 519 15.32 4.88 13.89
C HIS A 519 14.22 5.63 14.64
N LYS A 520 13.09 4.99 15.00
CA LYS A 520 11.96 5.66 15.67
C LYS A 520 12.35 6.34 16.98
N ASP A 521 13.40 5.85 17.64
CA ASP A 521 13.90 6.38 18.91
C ASP A 521 15.07 7.36 18.72
N ASP A 522 15.56 7.58 17.49
CA ASP A 522 16.58 8.59 17.19
C ASP A 522 15.95 10.00 17.27
N PRO A 523 16.46 10.91 18.11
CA PRO A 523 15.95 12.27 18.23
C PRO A 523 15.92 13.03 16.89
N ASN A 524 16.94 12.86 16.04
CA ASN A 524 17.00 13.52 14.73
C ASN A 524 15.89 13.01 13.81
N TYR A 525 15.57 11.72 13.91
CA TYR A 525 14.51 11.10 13.14
C TYR A 525 13.12 11.59 13.62
N GLN A 526 12.92 11.68 14.93
CA GLN A 526 11.68 12.20 15.52
C GLN A 526 11.44 13.69 15.19
N GLU A 527 12.49 14.51 15.20
CA GLU A 527 12.41 15.93 14.84
C GLU A 527 12.19 16.16 13.33
N THR A 528 12.50 15.17 12.50
CA THR A 528 12.31 15.25 11.05
C THR A 528 10.84 15.06 10.69
N PRO A 529 10.22 15.99 9.93
CA PRO A 529 8.80 15.91 9.59
C PRO A 529 8.50 14.68 8.72
N THR A 530 7.35 14.07 8.98
CA THR A 530 6.81 12.99 8.13
C THR A 530 6.49 13.51 6.73
N CYS A 531 6.66 12.66 5.74
CA CYS A 531 6.40 12.98 4.35
C CYS A 531 5.80 11.78 3.60
N ALA A 532 4.96 12.06 2.61
CA ALA A 532 4.45 11.05 1.67
C ALA A 532 5.58 10.34 0.91
N ASN A 533 6.78 10.93 0.86
CA ASN A 533 7.95 10.35 0.21
C ASN A 533 8.79 9.45 1.13
N ASP A 534 8.43 9.29 2.41
CA ASP A 534 9.23 8.52 3.39
C ASP A 534 9.40 7.04 3.01
N ARG A 535 8.48 6.51 2.17
CA ARG A 535 8.44 5.10 1.74
C ARG A 535 8.67 4.92 0.23
N GLU A 536 9.01 5.99 -0.48
CA GLU A 536 9.06 6.01 -1.94
C GLU A 536 10.40 5.53 -2.49
N PHE A 537 10.83 4.33 -2.10
CA PHE A 537 12.13 3.78 -2.49
C PHE A 537 12.27 3.58 -4.01
N ALA A 538 11.19 3.25 -4.72
CA ALA A 538 11.21 3.19 -6.19
C ALA A 538 11.54 4.55 -6.81
N LEU A 539 10.96 5.64 -6.29
CA LEU A 539 11.26 7.00 -6.70
C LEU A 539 12.72 7.36 -6.39
N VAL A 540 13.21 6.94 -5.22
CA VAL A 540 14.60 7.13 -4.79
C VAL A 540 15.57 6.44 -5.75
N ARG A 541 15.33 5.16 -6.08
CA ARG A 541 16.12 4.40 -7.07
C ARG A 541 16.21 5.13 -8.41
N ASN A 542 15.07 5.56 -8.94
CA ASN A 542 14.99 6.26 -10.23
C ASN A 542 15.79 7.57 -10.22
N ASN A 543 15.69 8.37 -9.16
CA ASN A 543 16.41 9.65 -9.07
C ASN A 543 17.90 9.48 -8.79
N PHE A 544 18.34 8.35 -8.21
CA PHE A 544 19.74 7.97 -8.15
C PHE A 544 20.30 7.36 -9.44
N GLY A 545 19.49 7.25 -10.50
CA GLY A 545 19.93 6.75 -11.81
C GLY A 545 19.91 5.23 -11.96
N LEU A 546 19.22 4.51 -11.07
CA LEU A 546 18.99 3.08 -11.22
C LEU A 546 17.86 2.85 -12.23
N ASP A 547 18.21 2.39 -13.43
CA ASP A 547 17.24 2.10 -14.49
C ASP A 547 16.28 0.98 -14.05
N PRO A 548 14.96 1.22 -14.01
CA PRO A 548 13.98 0.22 -13.58
C PRO A 548 13.87 -0.98 -14.54
N THR A 549 14.39 -0.87 -15.77
CA THR A 549 14.42 -1.98 -16.74
C THR A 549 15.59 -2.95 -16.50
N GLN A 550 16.53 -2.57 -15.63
CA GLN A 550 17.68 -3.38 -15.27
C GLN A 550 17.51 -3.96 -13.86
N SER A 551 17.86 -5.24 -13.67
CA SER A 551 18.03 -5.80 -12.32
C SER A 551 19.30 -5.24 -11.70
N TRP A 552 19.17 -4.59 -10.55
CA TRP A 552 20.26 -4.01 -9.76
C TRP A 552 20.68 -4.87 -8.58
N GLY A 553 20.33 -6.15 -8.60
CA GLY A 553 20.59 -7.08 -7.50
C GLY A 553 19.40 -7.25 -6.54
N PRO A 554 19.54 -8.08 -5.50
CA PRO A 554 20.71 -8.94 -5.28
C PRO A 554 20.83 -9.97 -6.44
N TYR A 555 22.04 -10.15 -6.95
CA TYR A 555 22.32 -11.04 -8.09
C TYR A 555 22.52 -12.48 -7.65
N ASP A 556 22.65 -12.73 -6.36
CA ASP A 556 22.70 -14.07 -5.81
C ASP A 556 21.31 -14.56 -5.36
N SER A 557 20.99 -15.80 -5.72
CA SER A 557 19.73 -16.46 -5.38
C SER A 557 19.71 -16.95 -3.94
N LEU A 558 20.86 -17.24 -3.33
CA LEU A 558 20.91 -17.62 -1.91
C LEU A 558 20.68 -16.41 -1.02
N ALA A 559 21.27 -15.25 -1.28
CA ALA A 559 20.99 -14.02 -0.51
C ALA A 559 19.48 -13.66 -0.44
N VAL A 560 18.70 -14.03 -1.46
CA VAL A 560 17.22 -13.90 -1.47
C VAL A 560 16.54 -14.95 -0.57
N ALA A 561 17.10 -16.16 -0.48
CA ALA A 561 16.56 -17.28 0.29
C ALA A 561 17.01 -17.28 1.77
N THR A 562 18.23 -16.85 2.09
CA THR A 562 18.77 -16.84 3.46
C THR A 562 17.95 -15.95 4.39
N ARG A 563 17.31 -14.90 3.87
CA ARG A 563 16.40 -14.05 4.66
C ARG A 563 15.07 -14.72 5.02
N VAL A 564 14.65 -15.75 4.27
CA VAL A 564 13.48 -16.56 4.62
C VAL A 564 13.84 -17.60 5.69
N ALA A 565 15.10 -18.03 5.75
CA ALA A 565 15.55 -19.12 6.61
C ALA A 565 16.15 -18.66 7.95
N PHE A 566 16.83 -17.50 8.03
CA PHE A 566 17.49 -17.07 9.27
C PHE A 566 16.56 -16.41 10.30
N ASP A 567 15.40 -15.93 9.88
CA ASP A 567 14.42 -15.27 10.74
C ASP A 567 13.31 -16.23 11.23
N SER A 568 13.37 -17.52 10.90
CA SER A 568 12.40 -18.52 11.40
C SER A 568 12.82 -19.20 12.71
N ASP A 569 14.01 -18.90 13.25
CA ASP A 569 14.62 -19.68 14.33
C ASP A 569 15.06 -18.85 15.55
N SER A 570 14.63 -17.58 15.68
CA SER A 570 15.03 -16.72 16.82
C SER A 570 13.96 -16.55 17.91
N SER A 571 12.95 -17.41 17.95
CA SER A 571 11.91 -17.36 19.00
C SER A 571 11.78 -18.69 19.74
N GLU A 572 12.86 -19.15 20.37
CA GLU A 572 12.79 -20.05 21.52
C GLU A 572 14.17 -20.07 22.20
N GLU A 573 14.18 -20.20 23.53
CA GLU A 573 15.36 -20.23 24.43
C GLU A 573 15.89 -18.89 24.95
N HIS A 574 15.07 -18.21 25.73
CA HIS A 574 15.54 -17.66 27.00
C HIS A 574 14.50 -17.93 28.08
N ASP A 575 14.89 -18.75 29.08
CA ASP A 575 14.37 -18.91 30.45
C ASP A 575 14.77 -20.34 30.89
N GLU A 576 15.41 -20.68 32.00
CA GLU A 576 15.99 -20.01 33.17
C GLU A 576 17.06 -21.00 33.67
N MET A 577 18.23 -20.51 34.11
CA MET A 577 19.12 -21.30 34.97
C MET A 577 18.57 -21.21 36.39
N ASP A 578 18.32 -22.35 37.04
CA ASP A 578 18.47 -22.49 38.50
C ASP A 578 18.71 -23.97 38.88
N GLU A 579 19.95 -24.19 39.35
CA GLU A 579 20.44 -24.94 40.52
C GLU A 579 19.75 -26.22 41.07
N GLU A 580 20.64 -27.18 41.42
CA GLU A 580 20.52 -28.24 42.45
C GLU A 580 19.57 -29.41 42.15
N GLU A 581 19.79 -30.68 42.52
CA GLU A 581 20.85 -31.50 43.10
C GLU A 581 20.34 -32.97 42.99
N GLU A 582 21.24 -33.94 43.17
CA GLU A 582 20.98 -35.32 43.60
C GLU A 582 20.36 -36.39 42.65
N GLU A 583 21.22 -37.40 42.42
CA GLU A 583 21.00 -38.84 42.54
C GLU A 583 19.57 -39.40 42.42
N ASP A 584 19.36 -40.31 41.46
CA ASP A 584 19.02 -41.70 41.80
C ASP A 584 19.08 -42.62 40.57
N GLU A 585 19.74 -43.76 40.78
CA GLU A 585 19.70 -44.96 39.95
C GLU A 585 18.27 -45.52 39.95
N ASP A 586 17.76 -46.00 38.81
CA ASP A 586 17.01 -47.26 38.81
C ASP A 586 16.86 -47.84 37.39
N GLU A 587 17.28 -49.09 37.29
CA GLU A 587 16.96 -50.04 36.23
C GLU A 587 15.44 -50.13 36.02
N MET A 588 14.97 -50.27 34.78
CA MET A 588 14.09 -51.40 34.45
C MET A 588 14.03 -51.66 32.95
N ALA A 589 14.12 -52.95 32.66
CA ALA A 589 14.16 -53.59 31.37
C ALA A 589 12.75 -53.86 30.79
N LEU A 590 12.79 -54.52 29.61
CA LEU A 590 11.72 -55.30 28.96
C LEU A 590 10.78 -54.47 28.06
N ASP A 591 10.36 -54.91 26.88
CA ASP A 591 10.63 -56.11 26.08
C ASP A 591 9.99 -55.88 24.69
N GLU A 592 10.58 -56.53 23.69
CA GLU A 592 9.92 -57.28 22.61
C GLU A 592 9.06 -56.59 21.53
N GLU A 593 9.45 -56.96 20.29
CA GLU A 593 8.60 -57.30 19.14
C GLU A 593 7.97 -56.12 18.37
N GLU A 594 8.03 -56.04 17.04
CA GLU A 594 8.03 -57.09 16.03
C GLU A 594 8.56 -56.51 14.71
N GLU A 595 9.32 -57.33 14.00
CA GLU A 595 9.74 -57.14 12.61
C GLU A 595 8.51 -57.18 11.69
N ASP A 596 8.49 -56.36 10.65
CA ASP A 596 7.94 -56.82 9.37
C ASP A 596 8.63 -56.12 8.20
N GLU A 597 9.32 -56.97 7.45
CA GLU A 597 9.98 -56.75 6.17
C GLU A 597 8.95 -56.50 5.06
N MET A 598 9.30 -55.63 4.10
CA MET A 598 9.12 -55.83 2.65
C MET A 598 9.73 -54.60 1.96
N GLU A 599 11.00 -54.66 1.56
CA GLU A 599 11.48 -55.15 0.25
C GLU A 599 10.74 -54.56 -0.96
N LEU A 600 11.50 -53.74 -1.72
CA LEU A 600 11.72 -53.83 -3.19
C LEU A 600 10.53 -53.39 -4.08
N ASP A 601 10.67 -52.58 -5.15
CA ASP A 601 11.79 -52.36 -6.07
C ASP A 601 11.73 -50.95 -6.70
N GLU A 602 12.90 -50.34 -6.84
CA GLU A 602 13.24 -49.41 -7.92
C GLU A 602 13.53 -50.22 -9.20
N GLU A 603 13.10 -49.72 -10.36
CA GLU A 603 13.82 -49.72 -11.66
C GLU A 603 12.85 -49.09 -12.68
N GLU A 604 13.24 -47.99 -13.34
CA GLU A 604 13.89 -47.99 -14.67
C GLU A 604 13.03 -48.71 -15.73
N GLU A 605 12.81 -48.25 -16.96
CA GLU A 605 13.42 -47.24 -17.81
C GLU A 605 12.52 -47.13 -19.07
N GLU A 606 12.87 -46.17 -19.93
CA GLU A 606 12.79 -46.27 -21.39
C GLU A 606 11.50 -46.01 -22.20
N ALA A 607 11.70 -45.03 -23.10
CA ALA A 607 11.47 -45.07 -24.55
C ALA A 607 10.05 -44.83 -25.12
N GLY A 608 9.89 -43.62 -25.66
CA GLY A 608 9.69 -43.40 -27.09
C GLY A 608 8.40 -43.91 -27.75
N VAL A 609 7.52 -42.97 -28.13
CA VAL A 609 7.21 -42.53 -29.51
C VAL A 609 6.31 -41.30 -29.44
#